data_AF-A0A520I5J5-F1
#
_entry.id   AF-A0A520I5J5-F1
#
_cell.length_a   1.000
_cell.length_b   1.000
_cell.length_c   1.000
_cell.angle_alpha   90.00
_cell.angle_beta   90.00
_cell.angle_gamma   90.00
#
_symmetry.space_group_name_H-M   'P 1'
#
loop_
_entity.id
_entity.type
_entity.pdbx_description
1 polymer ?
#
loop_
_entity_poly.entity_id
_entity_poly.type
_entity_poly.pdbx_seq_one_letter_code
_entity_poly.pdbx_strand_id
1 'polypeptide(L)'
;YIPLGGKYSYEQSQLFANIIVKLVQQQIPKFTTLERMIANRKGKMYLDYMQNRPGATIAGVYSLRPKPGATVSMPVTWDEVRPGLTMRDFTIHNAVDRLKETGDLFSGVLAEGIDLAGTIKRAQSVF
;
A
#
# COMPACT_ATOMS: atom_id res chain seq x y z
N TYR A 1 0.12 0.84 4.51
CA TYR A 1 -0.55 2.13 4.80
C TYR A 1 0.36 2.95 5.70
N ILE A 2 0.35 4.28 5.57
CA ILE A 2 1.13 5.19 6.42
C ILE A 2 0.16 6.23 6.97
N PRO A 3 -0.23 6.17 8.26
CA PRO A 3 -1.15 7.14 8.84
C PRO A 3 -0.50 8.53 8.91
N LEU A 4 -1.24 9.54 8.44
CA LEU A 4 -0.80 10.94 8.39
C LEU A 4 -1.41 11.81 9.51
N GLY A 5 -2.26 11.21 10.35
CA GLY A 5 -2.86 11.87 11.52
C GLY A 5 -3.80 13.04 11.19
N GLY A 6 -4.24 13.18 9.93
CA GLY A 6 -5.06 14.32 9.49
C GLY A 6 -4.33 15.67 9.52
N LYS A 7 -3.01 15.68 9.68
CA LYS A 7 -2.19 16.90 9.85
C LYS A 7 -1.76 17.54 8.52
N TYR A 8 -1.96 16.86 7.38
CA TYR A 8 -1.36 17.22 6.09
C TYR A 8 -2.39 17.30 4.96
N SER A 9 -2.11 18.15 3.97
CA SER A 9 -2.94 18.29 2.77
C SER A 9 -2.79 17.08 1.82
N TYR A 10 -3.74 16.93 0.90
CA TYR A 10 -3.64 15.95 -0.18
C TYR A 10 -2.36 16.14 -1.02
N GLU A 11 -1.99 17.39 -1.29
CA GLU A 11 -0.76 17.71 -2.02
C GLU A 11 0.48 17.23 -1.27
N GLN A 12 0.56 17.49 0.04
CA GLN A 12 1.67 17.01 0.88
C GLN A 12 1.74 15.48 0.90
N SER A 13 0.60 14.80 1.03
CA SER A 13 0.52 13.33 0.96
C SER A 13 0.99 12.78 -0.39
N GLN A 14 0.55 13.40 -1.49
CA GLN A 14 0.92 12.98 -2.84
C GLN A 14 2.42 13.24 -3.13
N LEU A 15 2.96 14.38 -2.69
CA LEU A 15 4.39 14.68 -2.81
C LEU A 15 5.23 13.68 -2.00
N PHE A 16 4.81 13.35 -0.79
CA PHE A 16 5.49 12.35 0.03
C PHE A 16 5.49 10.96 -0.62
N ALA A 17 4.34 10.52 -1.12
CA ALA A 17 4.26 9.26 -1.86
C ALA A 17 5.15 9.26 -3.11
N ASN A 18 5.22 10.39 -3.83
CA ASN A 18 6.11 10.55 -4.98
C ASN A 18 7.59 10.38 -4.60
N ILE A 19 8.02 10.96 -3.47
CA ILE A 19 9.39 10.79 -2.94
C ILE A 19 9.66 9.30 -2.68
N ILE A 20 8.76 8.60 -1.98
CA ILE A 20 8.92 7.18 -1.66
C ILE A 20 9.06 6.34 -2.93
N VAL A 21 8.15 6.50 -3.90
CA VAL A 21 8.18 5.66 -5.11
C VAL A 21 9.41 5.94 -5.98
N LYS A 22 9.92 7.18 -6.00
CA LYS A 22 11.18 7.51 -6.69
C LYS A 22 12.37 6.83 -6.02
N LEU A 23 12.45 6.84 -4.69
CA LEU A 23 13.51 6.14 -3.94
C LEU A 23 13.45 4.63 -4.20
N VAL A 24 12.26 4.03 -4.15
CA VAL A 24 12.07 2.60 -4.47
C VAL A 24 12.49 2.31 -5.91
N GLN A 25 12.07 3.13 -6.88
CA GLN A 25 12.43 2.96 -8.28
C GLN A 25 13.94 3.05 -8.51
N GLN A 26 14.64 3.93 -7.80
CA GLN A 26 16.10 4.05 -7.86
C GLN A 26 16.80 2.81 -7.30
N GLN A 27 16.27 2.21 -6.24
CA GLN A 27 16.88 1.02 -5.62
C GLN A 27 16.62 -0.27 -6.38
N ILE A 28 15.42 -0.44 -6.96
CA ILE A 28 15.03 -1.68 -7.66
C ILE A 28 14.51 -1.42 -9.10
N PRO A 29 15.27 -0.70 -9.96
CA PRO A 29 14.80 -0.24 -11.28
C PRO A 29 14.51 -1.36 -12.27
N LYS A 30 15.01 -2.58 -12.01
CA LYS A 30 14.73 -3.76 -12.82
C LYS A 30 13.30 -4.28 -12.62
N PHE A 31 12.71 -4.07 -11.43
CA PHE A 31 11.41 -4.60 -11.06
C PHE A 31 10.30 -3.54 -11.09
N THR A 32 10.62 -2.26 -10.86
CA THR A 32 9.63 -1.18 -10.70
C THR A 32 9.69 -0.12 -11.79
N THR A 33 8.57 0.56 -12.03
CA THR A 33 8.45 1.68 -12.98
C THR A 33 7.45 2.74 -12.48
N LEU A 34 7.63 3.99 -12.92
CA LEU A 34 6.65 5.08 -12.76
C LEU A 34 5.80 5.28 -14.02
N GLU A 35 6.00 4.44 -15.04
CA GLU A 35 5.24 4.48 -16.28
C GLU A 35 3.80 3.97 -16.07
N ARG A 36 2.83 4.83 -16.37
CA ARG A 36 1.41 4.54 -16.16
C ARG A 36 0.84 3.64 -17.26
N MET A 37 1.28 3.78 -18.51
CA MET A 37 0.74 2.98 -19.61
C MET A 37 1.28 1.56 -19.56
N ILE A 38 0.38 0.56 -19.45
CA ILE A 38 0.76 -0.86 -19.34
C ILE A 38 1.71 -1.28 -20.46
N ALA A 39 1.44 -0.84 -21.70
CA ALA A 39 2.27 -1.14 -22.87
C ALA A 39 3.74 -0.71 -22.70
N ASN A 40 3.98 0.38 -21.97
CA ASN A 40 5.31 0.97 -21.79
C ASN A 40 6.02 0.47 -20.51
N ARG A 41 5.34 -0.32 -19.66
CA ARG A 41 5.92 -0.83 -18.41
C ARG A 41 6.97 -1.92 -18.63
N LYS A 42 6.99 -2.57 -19.80
CA LYS A 42 7.94 -3.64 -20.15
C LYS A 42 8.01 -4.75 -19.07
N GLY A 43 6.84 -5.16 -18.56
CA GLY A 43 6.72 -6.19 -17.52
C GLY A 43 7.04 -5.74 -16.08
N LYS A 44 7.38 -4.46 -15.86
CA LYS A 44 7.70 -3.93 -14.53
C LYS A 44 6.44 -3.58 -13.72
N MET A 45 6.57 -3.62 -12.40
CA MET A 45 5.54 -3.21 -11.45
C MET A 45 5.43 -1.69 -11.42
N TYR A 46 4.23 -1.17 -11.69
CA TYR A 46 3.95 0.25 -11.60
C TYR A 46 3.73 0.67 -10.14
N LEU A 47 4.42 1.72 -9.70
CA LEU A 47 4.24 2.32 -8.37
C LEU A 47 3.25 3.49 -8.47
N ASP A 48 1.99 3.23 -8.09
CA ASP A 48 0.89 4.19 -8.23
C ASP A 48 0.80 5.16 -7.04
N TYR A 49 1.55 6.26 -7.12
CA TYR A 49 1.48 7.35 -6.14
C TYR A 49 0.32 8.32 -6.39
N MET A 50 -0.38 8.23 -7.54
CA MET A 50 -1.45 9.15 -7.92
C MET A 50 -2.76 8.87 -7.18
N GLN A 51 -2.87 7.74 -6.49
CA GLN A 51 -4.03 7.39 -5.67
C GLN A 51 -4.22 8.33 -4.47
N ASN A 52 -3.22 9.13 -4.09
CA ASN A 52 -3.30 10.08 -2.96
C ASN A 52 -3.92 11.44 -3.34
N ARG A 53 -4.77 11.49 -4.37
CA ARG A 53 -5.46 12.71 -4.80
C ARG A 53 -6.91 12.74 -4.33
N PRO A 54 -7.53 13.93 -4.18
CA PRO A 54 -8.95 14.03 -3.86
C PRO A 54 -9.81 13.25 -4.87
N GLY A 55 -10.80 12.50 -4.36
CA GLY A 55 -11.74 11.73 -5.18
C GLY A 55 -11.19 10.43 -5.79
N ALA A 56 -9.93 10.07 -5.52
CA ALA A 56 -9.43 8.74 -5.87
C ALA A 56 -10.10 7.66 -5.00
N THR A 57 -10.26 6.46 -5.57
CA THR A 57 -10.89 5.33 -4.89
C THR A 57 -9.87 4.27 -4.52
N ILE A 58 -10.05 3.69 -3.34
CA ILE A 58 -9.29 2.54 -2.85
C ILE A 58 -10.28 1.52 -2.28
N ALA A 59 -10.01 0.23 -2.49
CA ALA A 59 -10.82 -0.81 -1.87
C ALA A 59 -10.65 -0.75 -0.34
N GLY A 60 -11.76 -0.76 0.39
CA GLY A 60 -11.73 -0.76 1.86
C GLY A 60 -11.01 -2.00 2.39
N VAL A 61 -10.39 -1.88 3.55
CA VAL A 61 -9.84 -3.04 4.25
C VAL A 61 -10.97 -3.98 4.65
N TYR A 62 -10.75 -5.28 4.51
CA TYR A 62 -11.77 -6.34 4.66
C TYR A 62 -12.91 -6.31 3.63
N SER A 63 -12.89 -5.41 2.64
CA SER A 63 -13.90 -5.38 1.58
C SER A 63 -13.77 -6.56 0.60
N LEU A 64 -14.91 -7.03 0.10
CA LEU A 64 -14.99 -8.03 -0.96
C LEU A 64 -14.65 -7.42 -2.32
N ARG A 65 -14.10 -8.25 -3.21
CA ARG A 65 -13.81 -7.89 -4.60
C ARG A 65 -14.68 -8.71 -5.56
N PRO A 66 -15.19 -8.12 -6.65
CA PRO A 66 -16.00 -8.83 -7.64
C PRO A 66 -15.11 -9.68 -8.57
N LYS A 67 -14.53 -10.73 -7.99
CA LYS A 67 -13.67 -11.72 -8.67
C LYS A 67 -14.11 -13.12 -8.26
N PRO A 68 -13.83 -14.17 -9.07
CA PRO A 68 -14.14 -15.54 -8.70
C PRO A 68 -13.62 -15.88 -7.29
N GLY A 69 -14.49 -16.47 -6.47
CA GLY A 69 -14.20 -16.75 -5.05
C GLY A 69 -14.44 -15.57 -4.09
N ALA A 70 -14.92 -14.42 -4.58
CA ALA A 70 -15.18 -13.22 -3.77
C ALA A 70 -14.01 -12.88 -2.83
N THR A 71 -12.83 -12.65 -3.42
CA THR A 71 -11.58 -12.39 -2.69
C THR A 71 -11.70 -11.16 -1.79
N VAL A 72 -11.01 -11.17 -0.66
CA VAL A 72 -11.06 -10.10 0.35
C VAL A 72 -9.79 -9.25 0.31
N SER A 73 -9.92 -7.93 0.50
CA SER A 73 -8.81 -7.00 0.75
C SER A 73 -8.26 -7.23 2.17
N MET A 74 -7.57 -8.36 2.36
CA MET A 74 -7.18 -8.88 3.66
C MET A 74 -5.83 -8.31 4.13
N PRO A 75 -5.75 -7.71 5.33
CA PRO A 75 -4.49 -7.42 6.01
C PRO A 75 -3.67 -8.68 6.27
N VAL A 76 -2.36 -8.55 6.08
CA VAL A 76 -1.36 -9.61 6.31
C VAL A 76 -0.17 -9.04 7.07
N THR A 77 0.53 -9.91 7.77
CA THR A 77 1.81 -9.60 8.42
C THR A 77 2.95 -9.53 7.40
N TRP A 78 4.08 -8.92 7.75
CA TRP A 78 5.26 -8.90 6.87
C TRP A 78 5.83 -10.28 6.59
N ASP A 79 5.77 -11.20 7.55
CA ASP A 79 6.27 -12.57 7.41
C ASP A 79 5.45 -13.38 6.39
N GLU A 80 4.19 -13.00 6.15
CA GLU A 80 3.31 -13.59 5.14
C GLU A 80 3.63 -13.10 3.72
N VAL A 81 4.33 -11.97 3.57
CA VAL A 81 4.72 -11.41 2.27
C VAL A 81 5.92 -12.16 1.69
N ARG A 82 5.67 -13.37 1.20
CA ARG A 82 6.67 -14.28 0.64
C ARG A 82 6.20 -14.96 -0.64
N PRO A 83 7.10 -15.58 -1.43
CA PRO A 83 6.72 -16.29 -2.65
C PRO A 83 5.62 -17.33 -2.39
N GLY A 84 4.60 -17.35 -3.24
CA GLY A 84 3.43 -18.22 -3.11
C GLY A 84 2.19 -17.55 -2.52
N LEU A 85 2.31 -16.37 -1.89
CA LEU A 85 1.15 -15.60 -1.45
C LEU A 85 0.28 -15.18 -2.63
N THR A 86 -1.02 -15.49 -2.58
CA THR A 86 -1.98 -15.13 -3.63
C THR A 86 -3.22 -14.44 -3.08
N MET A 87 -3.86 -13.62 -3.92
CA MET A 87 -5.15 -13.01 -3.56
C MET A 87 -6.27 -14.05 -3.33
N ARG A 88 -6.10 -15.28 -3.85
CA ARG A 88 -7.10 -16.36 -3.70
C ARG A 88 -7.02 -17.04 -2.34
N ASP A 89 -5.96 -16.77 -1.57
CA ASP A 89 -5.78 -17.30 -0.23
C ASP A 89 -6.77 -16.65 0.76
N PHE A 90 -7.35 -15.50 0.40
CA PHE A 90 -8.29 -14.74 1.23
C PHE A 90 -9.62 -14.52 0.50
N THR A 91 -10.69 -15.13 0.99
CA THR A 91 -12.01 -15.16 0.36
C THR A 91 -13.11 -14.89 1.39
N ILE A 92 -14.32 -14.67 0.90
CA ILE A 92 -15.51 -14.57 1.75
C ILE A 92 -15.67 -15.78 2.70
N HIS A 93 -15.16 -16.96 2.31
CA HIS A 93 -15.35 -18.20 3.03
C HIS A 93 -14.42 -18.38 4.23
N ASN A 94 -13.25 -17.72 4.24
CA ASN A 94 -12.25 -17.89 5.30
C ASN A 94 -11.88 -16.60 6.04
N ALA A 95 -12.27 -15.44 5.51
CA ALA A 95 -11.85 -14.15 6.05
C ALA A 95 -12.29 -13.92 7.50
N VAL A 96 -13.51 -14.34 7.85
CA VAL A 96 -14.05 -14.16 9.21
C VAL A 96 -13.32 -15.06 10.21
N ASP A 97 -13.03 -16.30 9.85
CA ASP A 97 -12.35 -17.23 10.75
C ASP A 97 -10.89 -16.81 10.96
N ARG A 98 -10.21 -16.39 9.90
CA ARG A 98 -8.90 -15.77 10.01
C ARG A 98 -8.91 -14.56 10.94
N LEU A 99 -9.88 -13.66 10.81
CA LEU A 99 -9.97 -12.47 11.68
C LEU A 99 -10.12 -12.84 13.16
N LYS A 100 -10.84 -13.93 13.48
CA LYS A 100 -10.94 -14.44 14.85
C LYS A 100 -9.60 -14.99 15.35
N GLU A 101 -8.82 -15.62 14.48
CA GLU A 101 -7.52 -16.22 14.83
C GLU A 101 -6.42 -15.16 14.98
N THR A 102 -6.33 -14.21 14.05
CA THR A 102 -5.24 -13.22 14.00
C THR A 102 -5.55 -11.93 14.75
N GLY A 103 -6.82 -11.68 15.07
CA GLY A 103 -7.30 -10.35 15.44
C GLY A 103 -7.16 -9.35 14.30
N ASP A 104 -7.39 -8.07 14.60
CA ASP A 104 -7.28 -6.99 13.61
C ASP A 104 -5.83 -6.54 13.41
N LEU A 105 -5.18 -7.15 12.42
CA LEU A 105 -3.82 -6.78 11.99
C LEU A 105 -3.73 -5.34 11.45
N PHE A 106 -4.85 -4.72 11.10
CA PHE A 106 -4.89 -3.37 10.57
C PHE A 106 -5.06 -2.30 11.64
N SER A 107 -5.43 -2.66 12.86
CA SER A 107 -5.70 -1.74 13.98
C SER A 107 -4.58 -0.71 14.23
N GLY A 108 -3.33 -1.07 13.95
CA GLY A 108 -2.17 -0.19 14.09
C GLY A 108 -2.24 1.11 13.25
N VAL A 109 -3.05 1.18 12.19
CA VAL A 109 -3.21 2.44 11.44
C VAL A 109 -3.98 3.51 12.18
N LEU A 110 -4.67 3.15 13.27
CA LEU A 110 -5.38 4.08 14.15
C LEU A 110 -4.44 4.78 15.13
N ALA A 111 -3.17 4.38 15.20
CA ALA A 111 -2.15 5.01 16.01
C ALA A 111 -1.80 6.42 15.51
N GLU A 112 -0.93 7.11 16.23
CA GLU A 112 -0.51 8.45 15.86
C GLU A 112 0.13 8.48 14.46
N GLY A 113 -0.26 9.46 13.66
CA GLY A 113 0.32 9.68 12.35
C GLY A 113 1.78 10.11 12.41
N ILE A 114 2.49 9.94 11.30
CA ILE A 114 3.91 10.30 11.20
C ILE A 114 4.14 11.81 11.34
N ASP A 115 5.36 12.18 11.75
CA ASP A 115 5.91 13.52 11.51
C ASP A 115 6.58 13.55 10.13
N LEU A 116 5.91 14.18 9.17
CA LEU A 116 6.36 14.28 7.79
C LEU A 116 7.70 15.04 7.66
N ALA A 117 7.86 16.14 8.40
CA ALA A 117 9.07 16.98 8.30
C ALA A 117 10.29 16.24 8.85
N GLY A 118 10.15 15.64 10.05
CA GLY A 118 11.20 14.81 10.64
C GLY A 118 11.50 13.56 9.82
N THR A 119 10.52 13.01 9.11
CA THR A 119 10.72 11.86 8.21
C THR A 119 11.52 12.25 6.97
N ILE A 120 11.18 13.36 6.31
CA ILE A 120 11.91 13.86 5.12
C ILE A 120 13.35 14.21 5.49
N LYS A 121 13.56 14.92 6.61
CA LYS A 121 14.90 15.27 7.09
C LYS A 121 15.77 14.03 7.34
N ARG A 122 15.20 12.98 7.92
CA ARG A 122 15.90 11.70 8.11
C ARG A 122 16.20 11.02 6.77
N ALA A 123 15.25 11.01 5.84
CA ALA A 123 15.44 10.38 4.53
C ALA A 123 16.63 10.99 3.76
N GLN A 124 16.80 12.33 3.79
CA GLN A 124 17.91 13.05 3.15
C GLN A 124 19.30 12.69 3.71
N SER A 125 19.36 12.12 4.93
CA SER A 125 20.62 11.68 5.54
C SER A 125 20.96 10.22 5.25
N VAL A 126 19.98 9.44 4.77
CA VAL A 126 20.09 8.00 4.54
C VAL A 126 20.22 7.68 3.04
N PHE A 127 19.53 8.44 2.20
CA PHE A 127 19.48 8.28 0.74
C PHE A 127 19.99 9.55 0.08
#